data_AF-A0A968ARV2-F1
#
_entry.id   AF-A0A968ARV2-F1
#
_cell.length_a   1.000
_cell.length_b   1.000
_cell.length_c   1.000
_cell.angle_alpha   90.00
_cell.angle_beta   90.00
_cell.angle_gamma   90.00
#
_symmetry.space_group_name_H-M   'P 1'
#
loop_
_entity.id
_entity.type
_entity.pdbx_description
1 polymer ?
#
loop_
_entity_poly.entity_id
_entity_poly.type
_entity_poly.pdbx_seq_one_letter_code
_entity_poly.pdbx_strand_id
1 'polypeptide(L)' 'MFFFDLLSRLLKVLRSNESPAQISAGFVLGMILGITPFWSLINFVILFFIIIINVNIAAAMLAYIIFSAVV' A
#
# COMPACT_ATOMS: atom_id res chain seq x y z
N MET A 1 -1.50 -9.36 20.50
CA MET A 1 -1.82 -7.91 20.45
C MET A 1 -1.60 -7.34 19.04
N PHE A 2 -0.40 -7.44 18.45
CA PHE A 2 -0.05 -6.88 17.14
C PHE A 2 -1.03 -7.18 15.97
N PHE A 3 -1.50 -8.42 15.82
CA PHE A 3 -2.43 -8.77 14.73
C PHE A 3 -3.76 -8.00 14.77
N PHE A 4 -4.32 -7.82 15.97
CA PHE A 4 -5.58 -7.08 16.15
C PHE A 4 -5.41 -5.59 15.88
N ASP A 5 -4.23 -5.02 16.17
CA ASP A 5 -3.90 -3.64 15.81
C ASP A 5 -3.87 -3.44 14.29
N LEU A 6 -3.26 -4.38 13.57
CA LEU A 6 -3.17 -4.34 12.10
C LEU A 6 -4.56 -4.48 11.46
N LEU A 7 -5.39 -5.38 11.99
CA LEU A 7 -6.79 -5.54 11.57
C LEU A 7 -7.61 -4.27 11.85
N SER A 8 -7.45 -3.65 13.02
CA SER A 8 -8.18 -2.41 13.37
C SER A 8 -7.81 -1.24 12.44
N ARG A 9 -6.53 -1.15 12.03
CA ARG A 9 -6.05 -0.14 11.09
C ARG A 9 -6.60 -0.38 9.69
N LEU A 10 -6.63 -1.63 9.23
CA LEU A 10 -7.25 -2.01 7.96
C LEU A 10 -8.73 -1.60 7.94
N LEU A 11 -9.48 -1.92 8.99
CA LEU A 11 -10.90 -1.55 9.10
C LEU A 11 -11.11 -0.02 9.14
N LYS A 12 -10.20 0.74 9.75
CA LYS A 12 -10.24 2.22 9.72
C LYS A 12 -10.02 2.77 8.32
N VAL A 13 -9.06 2.22 7.58
CA VAL A 13 -8.80 2.62 6.18
C VAL A 13 -10.02 2.29 5.30
N LEU A 14 -10.60 1.10 5.44
CA LEU A 14 -11.79 0.70 4.69
C LEU A 14 -13.04 1.53 5.01
N ARG A 15 -13.12 2.11 6.21
CA ARG A 15 -14.20 3.01 6.65
C ARG A 15 -13.85 4.50 6.48
N SER A 16 -12.72 4.82 5.86
CA SER A 16 -12.37 6.21 5.59
C SER A 16 -13.29 6.79 4.51
N ASN A 17 -13.40 8.12 4.45
CA ASN A 17 -14.17 8.82 3.41
C ASN A 17 -13.48 8.77 2.03
N GLU A 18 -12.41 8.00 1.87
CA GLU A 18 -11.74 7.83 0.59
C GLU A 18 -12.47 6.83 -0.30
N SER A 19 -12.34 7.02 -1.62
CA SER A 19 -13.00 6.13 -2.56
C SER A 19 -12.40 4.72 -2.49
N PRO A 20 -13.22 3.66 -2.68
CA PRO A 20 -12.73 2.28 -2.74
C PRO A 20 -11.62 2.08 -3.78
N ALA A 21 -11.66 2.84 -4.89
CA ALA A 21 -10.65 2.82 -5.94
C ALA A 21 -9.28 3.37 -5.49
N GLN A 22 -9.26 4.45 -4.70
CA GLN A 22 -8.01 4.99 -4.16
C GLN A 22 -7.36 4.03 -3.16
N ILE A 23 -8.19 3.36 -2.34
CA ILE A 23 -7.72 2.36 -1.37
C ILE A 23 -7.17 1.12 -2.09
N SER A 24 -7.91 0.58 -3.06
CA SER A 24 -7.50 -0.62 -3.80
C SER A 24 -6.26 -0.35 -4.67
N ALA A 25 -6.20 0.78 -5.37
CA ALA A 25 -5.03 1.18 -6.15
C ALA A 25 -3.80 1.38 -5.26
N GLY A 26 -3.97 2.04 -4.11
CA GLY A 26 -2.89 2.19 -3.13
C GLY A 26 -2.35 0.84 -2.67
N PHE A 27 -3.24 -0.08 -2.29
CA PHE A 27 -2.87 -1.42 -1.85
C PHE A 27 -2.12 -2.21 -2.94
N VAL A 28 -2.62 -2.20 -4.18
CA VAL A 28 -1.98 -2.93 -5.31
C VAL A 28 -0.60 -2.34 -5.63
N LEU A 29 -0.47 -1.02 -5.70
CA LEU A 29 0.82 -0.37 -5.96
C LEU A 29 1.82 -0.62 -4.82
N GLY A 30 1.36 -0.60 -3.57
CA GLY A 30 2.16 -0.94 -2.40
C GLY A 30 2.62 -2.41 -2.39
N MET A 31 1.76 -3.33 -2.83
CA MET A 31 2.12 -4.74 -3.01
C MET A 31 3.24 -4.90 -4.04
N ILE A 32 3.14 -4.24 -5.21
CA ILE A 32 4.17 -4.28 -6.25
C ILE A 32 5.50 -3.75 -5.71
N LEU A 33 5.48 -2.64 -4.96
CA LEU A 33 6.67 -2.12 -4.28
C LEU A 33 7.29 -3.11 -3.30
N GLY A 34 6.46 -3.88 -2.57
CA GLY A 34 6.92 -4.82 -1.56
C GLY A 34 7.57 -6.07 -2.14
N ILE A 35 7.08 -6.57 -3.28
CA ILE A 35 7.60 -7.81 -3.91
C ILE A 35 8.76 -7.57 -4.88
N THR A 36 9.09 -6.31 -5.19
CA THR A 36 10.12 -5.98 -6.18
C THR A 36 11.38 -5.47 -5.47
N PRO A 37 12.60 -5.90 -5.85
CA PRO A 37 13.84 -5.46 -5.21
C PRO A 37 13.93 -3.93 -5.10
N PHE A 38 14.33 -3.44 -3.92
CA PHE A 38 14.24 -2.03 -3.54
C PHE A 38 14.79 -1.06 -4.60
N TRP A 39 15.97 -1.35 -5.15
CA TRP A 39 16.67 -0.52 -6.13
C TRP A 39 16.26 -0.75 -7.60
N SER A 40 15.14 -1.42 -7.86
CA SER A 40 14.64 -1.60 -9.22
C SER A 40 14.08 -0.29 -9.81
N LEU A 41 14.26 -0.11 -11.13
CA LEU A 41 13.64 1.00 -11.86
C LEU A 41 12.09 0.97 -11.74
N ILE A 42 11.51 -0.22 -11.62
CA ILE A 42 10.08 -0.44 -11.43
C ILE A 42 9.60 0.28 -10.17
N ASN A 43 10.32 0.17 -9.04
CA ASN A 43 9.92 0.82 -7.79
C ASN A 43 9.85 2.35 -7.90
N PHE A 44 10.78 2.97 -8.65
CA PHE A 44 10.72 4.42 -8.90
C PHE A 44 9.47 4.81 -9.71
N VAL A 45 9.11 4.01 -10.72
CA VAL A 45 7.89 4.23 -11.53
C VAL A 45 6.63 4.05 -10.67
N ILE A 46 6.60 3.04 -9.79
CA ILE A 46 5.45 2.81 -8.91
C ILE A 46 5.30 3.94 -7.87
N LEU A 47 6.40 4.41 -7.27
CA LEU A 47 6.37 5.57 -6.36
C LEU A 47 5.80 6.82 -7.06
N PHE A 48 6.17 7.04 -8.32
CA PHE A 48 5.63 8.12 -9.13
C PHE A 48 4.11 7.98 -9.34
N PHE A 49 3.63 6.78 -9.65
CA PHE A 49 2.20 6.52 -9.80
C PHE A 49 1.41 6.70 -8.50
N ILE A 50 1.96 6.29 -7.36
CA ILE A 50 1.33 6.51 -6.04
C ILE A 50 1.05 8.00 -5.81
N ILE A 51 1.99 8.87 -6.19
CA ILE A 51 1.86 10.31 -5.99
C ILE A 51 0.84 10.93 -6.97
N ILE A 52 0.92 10.59 -8.26
CA ILE A 52 0.09 11.23 -9.30
C ILE A 52 -1.35 10.75 -9.28
N ILE A 53 -1.60 9.48 -8.99
CA ILE A 53 -2.95 8.89 -9.02
C ILE A 53 -3.72 9.23 -7.73
N ASN A 54 -3.10 9.94 -6.77
CA ASN A 54 -3.72 10.33 -5.50
C ASN A 54 -4.35 9.12 -4.77
N VAL A 55 -3.59 8.03 -4.68
CA VAL A 55 -4.04 6.81 -4.00
C VAL A 55 -3.94 6.95 -2.49
N ASN A 56 -4.60 6.05 -1.76
CA ASN A 56 -4.49 6.02 -0.31
C ASN A 56 -3.09 5.57 0.12
N ILE A 57 -2.28 6.49 0.63
CA ILE A 57 -0.89 6.22 1.03
C ILE A 57 -0.82 5.22 2.19
N ALA A 58 -1.78 5.26 3.12
CA ALA A 58 -1.81 4.31 4.24
C ALA A 58 -2.04 2.88 3.75
N ALA A 59 -2.93 2.67 2.77
CA ALA A 59 -3.14 1.38 2.14
C ALA A 59 -1.88 0.89 1.39
N ALA A 60 -1.20 1.79 0.68
CA ALA A 60 0.05 1.47 -0.01
C ALA A 60 1.17 1.06 0.95
N MET A 61 1.36 1.80 2.05
CA MET A 61 2.37 1.46 3.06
C MET A 61 2.04 0.16 3.79
N LEU A 62 0.76 -0.10 4.09
CA LEU A 62 0.32 -1.35 4.70
C LEU A 62 0.65 -2.54 3.80
N ALA A 63 0.34 -2.44 2.50
CA ALA A 63 0.67 -3.49 1.54
C ALA A 63 2.19 -3.66 1.41
N TYR A 64 2.94 -2.55 1.28
CA TYR A 64 4.40 -2.60 1.19
C TYR A 64 5.02 -3.39 2.35
N ILE A 65 4.66 -3.08 3.60
CA ILE A 65 5.19 -3.76 4.79
C ILE A 65 4.83 -5.25 4.81
N ILE A 66 3.61 -5.61 4.40
CA ILE A 66 3.16 -7.01 4.37
C ILE A 66 3.95 -7.80 3.33
N PHE A 67 4.15 -7.23 2.14
CA PHE A 67 4.74 -7.93 1.01
C PHE A 67 6.26 -7.83 0.93
N SER A 68 6.89 -6.82 1.56
CA SER A 68 8.35 -6.72 1.67
C SER A 68 8.96 -7.78 2.60
N ALA A 69 8.14 -8.50 3.36
CA ALA A 69 8.62 -9.63 4.16
C ALA A 69 8.82 -10.91 3.32
N VAL A 70 8.37 -10.91 2.06
CA VAL A 70 8.38 -12.08 1.17
C VAL A 70 9.66 -12.17 0.33
N VAL A 71 10.33 -11.03 0.09
CA VAL A 71 11.49 -10.87 -0.80
C VAL A 71 12.59 -10.12 -0.08
#